data_AF-A0A9N9DG38-F1
#
_entry.id   AF-A0A9N9DG38-F1
#
_cell.length_a   1.000
_cell.length_b   1.000
_cell.length_c   1.000
_cell.angle_alpha   90.00
_cell.angle_beta   90.00
_cell.angle_gamma   90.00
#
_symmetry.space_group_name_H-M   'P 1'
#
loop_
_entity.id
_entity.type
_entity.pdbx_description
1 polymer ?
#
loop_
_entity_poly.entity_id
_entity_poly.type
_entity_poly.pdbx_seq_one_letter_code
_entity_poly.pdbx_strand_id
1 'polypeptide(L)'
;MNQINLQTWLKESLIVANYQYLDRVLRDVEETMMLYKTLLPKFESYTYETGNCQLLVCLYGTIPITYRSSPYYIQVAFWIPTEYPHSPPIVFVVPMSNMLIKTGKHVDPNGRCNHPYLTCWQSRSE
;
A
#
# COMPACT_ATOMS: atom_id res chain seq x y z
N MET A 1 3.43 19.52 -5.66
CA MET A 1 2.00 19.30 -5.94
C MET A 1 1.25 19.80 -4.72
N ASN A 2 0.37 20.81 -4.85
CA ASN A 2 -0.37 21.32 -3.69
C ASN A 2 -1.46 20.30 -3.28
N GLN A 3 -1.85 20.28 -2.00
CA GLN A 3 -2.73 19.27 -1.43
C GLN A 3 -4.07 19.11 -2.18
N ILE A 4 -4.67 20.22 -2.61
CA ILE A 4 -5.92 20.23 -3.40
C ILE A 4 -5.76 19.46 -4.72
N ASN A 5 -4.63 19.64 -5.41
CA ASN A 5 -4.38 18.97 -6.70
C ASN A 5 -4.17 17.47 -6.51
N LEU A 6 -3.63 17.04 -5.36
CA LEU A 6 -3.37 15.64 -5.06
C LEU A 6 -4.66 14.88 -4.76
N GLN A 7 -5.60 15.48 -4.00
CA GLN A 7 -6.90 14.86 -3.70
C GLN A 7 -7.71 14.67 -4.98
N THR A 8 -7.76 15.69 -5.84
CA THR A 8 -8.45 15.60 -7.14
C THR A 8 -7.85 14.50 -8.01
N TRP A 9 -6.52 14.46 -8.14
CA TRP A 9 -5.83 13.43 -8.90
C TRP A 9 -6.08 12.02 -8.35
N LEU A 10 -6.09 11.85 -7.02
CA LEU A 10 -6.36 10.57 -6.39
C LEU A 10 -7.79 10.11 -6.69
N LYS A 11 -8.77 11.00 -6.53
CA LYS A 11 -10.18 10.72 -6.83
C LYS A 11 -10.39 10.30 -8.29
N GLU A 12 -9.79 11.03 -9.23
CA GLU A 12 -9.86 10.71 -10.66
C GLU A 12 -9.23 9.34 -10.96
N SER A 13 -8.08 9.05 -10.34
CA SER A 13 -7.38 7.75 -10.50
C SER A 13 -8.25 6.58 -10.02
N LEU A 14 -8.93 6.74 -8.89
CA LEU A 14 -9.84 5.72 -8.36
C LEU A 14 -11.07 5.49 -9.26
N ILE A 15 -11.59 6.55 -9.88
CA ILE A 15 -12.69 6.43 -10.85
C ILE A 15 -12.22 5.68 -12.10
N VAL A 16 -11.05 6.02 -12.63
CA VAL A 16 -10.47 5.37 -13.82
C VAL A 16 -10.25 3.87 -13.60
N ALA A 17 -9.79 3.49 -12.39
CA ALA A 17 -9.60 2.08 -12.03
C ALA A 17 -10.87 1.35 -11.57
N ASN A 18 -12.04 2.01 -11.59
CA ASN A 18 -13.33 1.40 -11.26
C ASN A 18 -13.39 0.83 -9.82
N TYR A 19 -12.89 1.59 -8.84
CA TYR A 19 -13.02 1.22 -7.42
C TYR A 19 -14.48 1.27 -6.96
N GLN A 20 -14.89 0.24 -6.22
CA GLN A 20 -16.28 0.09 -5.77
C GLN A 20 -16.63 1.05 -4.62
N TYR A 21 -15.65 1.35 -3.75
CA TYR A 21 -15.83 2.14 -2.52
C TYR A 21 -14.93 3.38 -2.51
N LEU A 22 -15.17 4.30 -3.44
CA LEU A 22 -14.34 5.50 -3.67
C LEU A 22 -14.07 6.31 -2.40
N ASP A 23 -15.11 6.73 -1.69
CA ASP A 23 -14.99 7.59 -0.50
C ASP A 23 -14.21 6.91 0.63
N ARG A 24 -14.39 5.58 0.76
CA ARG A 24 -13.66 4.79 1.77
C ARG A 24 -12.18 4.75 1.46
N VAL A 25 -11.82 4.43 0.21
CA VAL A 25 -10.42 4.36 -0.22
C VAL A 25 -9.75 5.73 -0.10
N LEU A 26 -10.42 6.79 -0.57
CA LEU A 26 -9.89 8.15 -0.55
C LEU A 26 -9.59 8.60 0.89
N ARG A 27 -10.54 8.43 1.81
CA ARG A 27 -10.35 8.77 3.22
C ARG A 27 -9.17 8.00 3.83
N ASP A 28 -9.15 6.68 3.69
CA ASP A 28 -8.15 5.84 4.35
C ASP A 28 -6.74 6.09 3.79
N VAL A 29 -6.62 6.34 2.49
CA VAL A 29 -5.36 6.73 1.83
C VAL A 29 -4.88 8.09 2.34
N GLU A 30 -5.77 9.07 2.41
CA GLU A 30 -5.44 10.41 2.91
C GLU A 30 -5.01 10.41 4.38
N GLU A 31 -5.77 9.73 5.24
CA GLU A 31 -5.43 9.58 6.67
C GLU A 31 -4.07 8.89 6.84
N THR A 32 -3.80 7.84 6.05
CA THR A 32 -2.52 7.13 6.06
C THR A 32 -1.37 8.06 5.67
N MET A 33 -1.53 8.85 4.60
CA MET A 33 -0.54 9.84 4.18
C MET A 33 -0.40 10.99 5.17
N MET A 34 -1.46 11.32 5.91
CA MET A 34 -1.39 12.32 6.96
C MET A 34 -0.53 11.84 8.13
N LEU A 35 -0.62 10.56 8.48
CA LEU A 35 0.18 9.93 9.53
C LEU A 35 1.62 9.66 9.08
N TYR A 36 1.80 9.17 7.85
CA TYR A 36 3.10 8.81 7.27
C TYR A 36 3.42 9.68 6.05
N LYS A 37 3.99 10.87 6.28
CA LYS A 37 4.26 11.88 5.24
C LYS A 37 5.21 11.42 4.12
N THR A 38 5.96 10.35 4.37
CA THR A 38 6.87 9.72 3.41
C THR A 38 6.18 8.78 2.44
N LEU A 39 4.93 8.38 2.71
CA LEU A 39 4.11 7.61 1.78
C LEU A 39 3.44 8.57 0.80
N LEU A 40 3.63 8.27 -0.49
CA LEU A 40 3.04 9.01 -1.60
C LEU A 40 2.22 8.06 -2.47
N PRO A 41 1.08 8.52 -2.99
CA PRO A 41 0.25 7.71 -3.83
C PRO A 41 0.82 7.68 -5.25
N LYS A 42 0.66 6.53 -5.88
CA LYS A 42 0.99 6.25 -7.27
C LYS A 42 -0.21 5.61 -7.93
N PHE A 43 -0.33 5.78 -9.24
CA PHE A 43 -1.32 5.09 -10.05
C PHE A 43 -0.58 4.30 -11.12
N GLU A 44 -0.45 2.99 -10.91
CA GLU A 44 0.46 2.13 -11.68
C GLU A 44 -0.23 0.79 -11.99
N SER A 45 0.26 0.08 -13.01
CA SER A 45 -0.20 -1.26 -13.35
C SER A 45 0.39 -2.29 -12.40
N TYR A 46 -0.47 -2.98 -11.66
CA TYR A 46 -0.12 -4.15 -10.87
C TYR A 46 -0.31 -5.43 -11.68
N THR A 47 0.70 -6.31 -11.68
CA THR A 47 0.63 -7.63 -12.32
C THR A 47 0.40 -8.70 -11.26
N TYR A 48 -0.76 -9.35 -11.31
CA TYR A 48 -1.09 -10.47 -10.43
C TYR A 48 -0.23 -11.69 -10.75
N GLU A 49 -0.13 -12.61 -9.80
CA GLU A 49 0.56 -13.91 -9.98
C GLU A 49 -0.03 -14.74 -11.13
N THR A 50 -1.30 -14.49 -11.51
CA THR A 50 -1.95 -15.12 -12.67
C THR A 50 -1.50 -14.54 -14.03
N GLY A 51 -0.67 -13.49 -14.02
CA GLY A 51 -0.22 -12.75 -15.21
C GLY A 51 -1.16 -11.63 -15.67
N ASN A 52 -2.34 -11.51 -15.05
CA ASN A 52 -3.27 -10.42 -15.37
C ASN A 52 -2.75 -9.09 -14.82
N CYS A 53 -2.95 -8.00 -15.55
CA CYS A 53 -2.60 -6.66 -15.12
C CYS A 53 -3.84 -5.83 -14.79
N GLN A 54 -3.75 -4.98 -13.77
CA GLN A 54 -4.80 -4.05 -13.40
C GLN A 54 -4.19 -2.74 -12.92
N LEU A 55 -4.76 -1.60 -13.32
CA LEU A 55 -4.40 -0.30 -12.78
C LEU A 55 -4.91 -0.18 -11.34
N LEU A 56 -4.01 0.11 -10.41
CA LEU A 56 -4.33 0.27 -8.99
C LEU A 56 -3.64 1.52 -8.44
N VAL A 57 -4.24 2.08 -7.39
CA VAL A 57 -3.55 3.02 -6.51
C VAL A 57 -2.59 2.24 -5.61
N CYS A 58 -1.36 2.75 -5.49
CA CYS A 58 -0.31 2.22 -4.63
C CYS A 58 0.21 3.31 -3.71
N LEU A 59 0.18 3.10 -2.40
CA LEU A 59 0.91 3.95 -1.45
C LEU A 59 2.34 3.44 -1.33
N TYR A 60 3.29 4.25 -1.79
CA TYR A 60 4.69 3.90 -1.87
C TYR A 60 5.55 4.90 -1.09
N GLY A 61 6.51 4.40 -0.33
CA GLY A 61 7.41 5.25 0.45
C GLY A 61 8.01 4.48 1.62
N THR A 62 8.49 5.19 2.62
CA THR A 62 9.08 4.56 3.80
C THR A 62 8.17 4.64 5.01
N ILE A 63 8.23 3.63 5.88
CA ILE A 63 7.64 3.65 7.23
C ILE A 63 8.76 3.55 8.27
N PRO A 64 8.70 4.35 9.35
CA PRO A 64 9.70 4.28 10.42
C PRO A 64 9.45 3.05 11.31
N ILE A 65 10.52 2.33 11.64
CA ILE A 65 10.52 1.27 12.67
C ILE A 65 11.68 1.50 13.63
N THR A 66 11.59 0.93 14.83
CA THR A 66 12.73 0.83 15.74
C THR A 66 13.16 -0.63 15.84
N TYR A 67 14.42 -0.91 15.51
CA TYR A 67 15.00 -2.24 15.65
C TYR A 67 16.29 -2.15 16.46
N ARG A 68 16.36 -2.88 17.58
CA ARG A 68 17.51 -2.84 18.52
C ARG A 68 17.91 -1.41 18.91
N SER A 69 16.91 -0.62 19.31
CA SER A 69 17.06 0.79 19.72
C SER A 69 17.58 1.75 18.64
N SER A 70 17.65 1.32 17.38
CA SER A 70 18.04 2.14 16.25
C SER A 70 16.85 2.36 15.30
N PRO A 71 16.60 3.59 14.82
CA PRO A 71 15.55 3.86 13.86
C PRO A 71 15.94 3.38 12.46
N TYR A 72 15.01 2.78 11.74
CA TYR A 72 15.14 2.38 10.34
C TYR A 72 13.92 2.86 9.55
N TYR A 73 14.11 3.11 8.26
CA TYR A 73 13.06 3.53 7.34
C TYR A 73 12.87 2.42 6.31
N ILE A 74 11.80 1.64 6.46
CA ILE A 74 11.54 0.49 5.61
C ILE A 74 10.73 0.94 4.42
N GLN A 75 11.28 0.75 3.23
CA GLN A 75 10.60 1.06 1.98
C GLN A 75 9.52 0.00 1.71
N VAL A 76 8.31 0.48 1.44
CA VAL A 76 7.10 -0.34 1.31
C VAL A 76 6.24 0.12 0.13
N ALA A 77 5.41 -0.80 -0.35
CA ALA A 77 4.37 -0.56 -1.34
C ALA A 77 3.06 -1.21 -0.86
N PHE A 78 2.00 -0.41 -0.69
CA PHE A 78 0.66 -0.87 -0.38
C PHE A 78 -0.23 -0.68 -1.61
N TRP A 79 -0.43 -1.75 -2.36
CA TRP A 79 -1.37 -1.77 -3.48
C TRP A 79 -2.78 -1.93 -2.94
N ILE A 80 -3.70 -1.04 -3.32
CA ILE A 80 -5.08 -1.06 -2.85
C ILE A 80 -5.94 -1.75 -3.90
N PRO A 81 -6.53 -2.93 -3.66
CA PRO A 81 -7.42 -3.58 -4.64
C PRO A 81 -8.71 -2.80 -4.87
N THR A 82 -9.35 -2.98 -6.03
CA THR A 82 -10.62 -2.34 -6.38
C THR A 82 -11.78 -2.71 -5.46
N GLU A 83 -11.68 -3.87 -4.80
CA GLU A 83 -12.66 -4.40 -3.84
C GLU A 83 -12.40 -3.90 -2.41
N TYR A 84 -11.33 -3.15 -2.15
CA TYR A 84 -11.08 -2.56 -0.83
C TYR A 84 -12.31 -1.74 -0.38
N PRO A 85 -12.79 -1.89 0.87
CA PRO A 85 -12.16 -2.58 1.99
C PRO A 85 -12.61 -4.03 2.18
N HIS A 86 -13.27 -4.69 1.23
CA HIS A 86 -13.62 -6.10 1.39
C HIS A 86 -12.40 -7.02 1.26
N SER A 87 -11.46 -6.63 0.41
CA SER A 87 -10.14 -7.25 0.27
C SER A 87 -9.06 -6.40 0.94
N PRO A 88 -8.07 -7.02 1.61
CA PRO A 88 -6.95 -6.28 2.20
C PRO A 88 -6.03 -5.69 1.13
N PRO A 89 -5.24 -4.66 1.47
CA PRO A 89 -4.16 -4.20 0.59
C PRO A 89 -3.12 -5.31 0.35
N ILE A 90 -2.52 -5.31 -0.85
CA ILE A 90 -1.39 -6.19 -1.17
C ILE A 90 -0.11 -5.43 -0.83
N VAL A 91 0.66 -5.97 0.11
CA VAL A 91 1.76 -5.23 0.74
C VAL A 91 3.10 -5.87 0.39
N PHE A 92 4.07 -5.03 0.04
CA PHE A 92 5.44 -5.43 -0.22
C PHE A 92 6.43 -4.58 0.59
N VAL A 93 7.50 -5.23 1.07
CA VAL A 93 8.77 -4.57 1.37
C VAL A 93 9.54 -4.45 0.05
N VAL A 94 9.93 -3.23 -0.31
CA VAL A 94 10.65 -2.95 -1.55
C VAL A 94 12.08 -2.55 -1.20
N PRO A 95 13.10 -3.41 -1.39
CA PRO A 95 14.47 -3.07 -1.02
C PRO A 95 14.99 -1.90 -1.89
N MET A 96 15.65 -0.94 -1.26
CA MET A 96 16.49 0.03 -1.98
C MET A 96 17.80 -0.64 -2.44
N SER A 97 18.57 0.00 -3.31
CA SER A 97 19.76 -0.58 -3.95
C SER A 97 20.83 -1.14 -2.99
N ASN A 98 20.83 -0.72 -1.73
CA ASN A 98 21.74 -1.19 -0.68
C ASN A 98 21.07 -2.10 0.37
N MET A 99 19.84 -2.54 0.12
CA MET A 99 19.05 -3.38 1.03
C MET A 99 18.81 -4.76 0.43
N LEU A 100 18.66 -5.75 1.31
CA LEU A 100 18.21 -7.09 0.93
C LEU A 100 16.92 -7.40 1.67
N ILE A 101 16.01 -8.12 0.99
CA ILE A 101 14.83 -8.67 1.63
C ILE A 101 15.28 -9.75 2.61
N LYS A 102 14.99 -9.55 3.88
CA LYS A 102 15.15 -10.58 4.90
C LYS A 102 13.88 -11.40 4.97
N THR A 103 13.91 -12.59 4.36
CA THR A 103 12.80 -13.54 4.43
C THR A 103 12.52 -13.95 5.87
N GLY A 104 11.26 -14.23 6.16
CA GLY A 104 10.85 -14.66 7.49
C GLY A 104 9.38 -15.02 7.54
N LYS A 105 8.85 -15.13 8.76
CA LYS A 105 7.46 -15.54 9.01
C LYS A 105 6.42 -14.69 8.27
N HIS A 106 6.73 -13.40 8.04
CA HIS A 106 5.79 -12.43 7.52
C HIS A 106 6.20 -11.81 6.19
N VAL A 107 7.33 -12.20 5.61
CA VAL A 107 7.84 -11.62 4.36
C VAL A 107 8.46 -12.73 3.53
N ASP A 108 7.99 -12.88 2.29
CA ASP A 108 8.50 -13.88 1.34
C ASP A 108 9.77 -13.39 0.60
N PRO A 109 10.41 -14.22 -0.24
CA PRO A 109 11.61 -13.83 -0.99
C PRO A 109 11.41 -12.66 -1.97
N ASN A 110 10.18 -12.44 -2.45
CA ASN A 110 9.83 -11.34 -3.35
C ASN A 110 9.48 -10.06 -2.56
N GLY A 111 9.50 -10.11 -1.23
CA GLY A 111 9.17 -8.99 -0.35
C GLY A 111 7.68 -8.90 -0.04
N ARG A 112 6.84 -9.83 -0.51
CA ARG A 112 5.40 -9.82 -0.23
C ARG A 112 5.16 -10.11 1.25
N CYS A 113 4.38 -9.25 1.88
CA CYS A 113 4.06 -9.35 3.29
C CYS A 113 2.87 -10.30 3.50
N ASN A 114 3.05 -11.28 4.37
CA ASN A 114 2.03 -12.24 4.82
C ASN A 114 1.83 -12.09 6.33
N HIS A 115 0.95 -11.17 6.73
CA HIS A 115 0.69 -10.86 8.14
C HIS A 115 -0.71 -11.36 8.56
N PRO A 116 -0.91 -11.89 9.79
CA PRO A 116 -2.21 -12.35 10.27
C PRO A 116 -3.34 -11.32 10.13
N TYR A 117 -2.99 -10.03 10.24
CA TYR A 117 -3.93 -8.95 10.02
C TYR A 117 -4.50 -8.92 8.59
N LEU A 118 -3.67 -9.22 7.58
CA LEU A 118 -4.10 -9.30 6.19
C LEU A 118 -4.94 -10.55 5.94
N THR A 119 -4.58 -11.68 6.56
CA THR A 119 -5.34 -12.94 6.39
C THR A 119 -6.69 -12.91 7.11
N CYS A 120 -6.81 -12.16 8.20
CA CYS A 120 -8.02 -12.04 9.01
C CYS A 120 -8.74 -10.69 8.80
N TRP A 121 -8.55 -10.06 7.63
CA TRP A 121 -8.95 -8.69 7.32
C TRP A 121 -10.42 -8.37 7.68
N GLN A 122 -11.36 -9.20 7.21
CA GLN A 122 -12.80 -8.98 7.44
C GLN A 122 -13.25 -9.21 8.88
N SER A 123 -12.51 -9.99 9.67
CA SER A 123 -12.86 -10.22 11.08
C SER A 123 -12.53 -9.03 11.98
N ARG A 124 -11.85 -8.01 11.45
CA ARG A 124 -11.35 -6.84 12.17
C ARG A 124 -11.66 -5.51 11.48
N SER A 125 -12.48 -5.51 10.43
CA SER A 125 -12.99 -4.28 9.83
C SER A 125 -14.06 -3.69 10.75
N GLU A 126 -13.62 -3.02 11.82
CA GLU A 126 -14.45 -2.17 12.67
C GLU A 126 -14.83 -0.86 11.96
#